data_AF-A0A0C9ZAB4-F1
#
_entry.id   AF-A0A0C9ZAB4-F1
#
_cell.length_a   1.000
_cell.length_b   1.000
_cell.length_c   1.000
_cell.angle_alpha   90.00
_cell.angle_beta   90.00
_cell.angle_gamma   90.00
#
_symmetry.space_group_name_H-M   'P 1'
#
loop_
_entity.id
_entity.type
_entity.pdbx_description
1 polymer ?
#
loop_
_entity_poly.entity_id
_entity_poly.type
_entity_poly.pdbx_seq_one_letter_code
_entity_poly.pdbx_strand_id
1 'polypeptide(L)'
;MELLHRAFTSPYHGKAVDAFCEYPEWINEAFSSTTTPKYYSKFCLIIQSLGTSKSHLLLELHMKGIIILYMNLQLPSNITSVTHQSYPPQDVLPATLLTENLGTEANYSAQCCTFFMAIFKTICEYMSTRLESGSLEDVLKQWNNSMCNLLSDNHGHFFVRLMTTHNDKQLEEHEKKVTTSMLGFKDMITAYLTMRNSLDVLFNSGEVHKPKLVIALDEAHSLSMVTPYKYHPLTILCRAISLYSGGAARVRHDAVWVIFSSTTSKVANFAALWPYLFMDGQLIFPPYSQLRWDQMADPLNGITATDMAQAGHIIGFG
;
A
#
# COMPACT_ATOMS: atom_id res chain seq x y z
N MET A 1 -6.15 -12.19 -20.86
CA MET A 1 -6.08 -10.80 -20.33
C MET A 1 -7.42 -10.11 -20.36
N GLU A 2 -8.09 -9.98 -21.51
CA GLU A 2 -9.36 -9.24 -21.62
C GLU A 2 -10.45 -9.73 -20.65
N LEU A 3 -10.58 -11.05 -20.45
CA LEU A 3 -11.54 -11.62 -19.49
C LEU A 3 -11.22 -11.28 -18.02
N LEU A 4 -9.94 -11.34 -17.62
CA LEU A 4 -9.51 -10.97 -16.26
C LEU A 4 -9.65 -9.47 -16.03
N HIS A 5 -9.25 -8.65 -17.00
CA HIS A 5 -9.47 -7.21 -16.96
C HIS A 5 -10.96 -6.87 -16.84
N ARG A 6 -11.81 -7.47 -17.69
CA ARG A 6 -13.26 -7.24 -17.65
C ARG A 6 -13.87 -7.61 -16.30
N ALA A 7 -13.48 -8.76 -15.74
CA ALA A 7 -13.92 -9.20 -14.41
C ALA A 7 -13.42 -8.30 -13.27
N PHE A 8 -12.28 -7.64 -13.46
CA PHE A 8 -11.72 -6.73 -12.48
C PHE A 8 -12.24 -5.29 -12.60
N THR A 9 -12.83 -4.96 -13.76
CA THR A 9 -13.55 -3.69 -13.99
C THR A 9 -15.06 -3.80 -13.79
N SER A 10 -15.58 -5.01 -13.54
CA SER A 10 -16.99 -5.19 -13.20
C SER A 10 -17.24 -4.72 -11.76
N PRO A 11 -18.45 -4.25 -11.43
CA PRO A 11 -18.77 -3.80 -10.08
C PRO A 11 -18.39 -4.83 -9.02
N TYR A 12 -17.76 -4.36 -7.95
CA TYR A 12 -17.50 -5.18 -6.77
C TYR A 12 -18.79 -5.48 -6.01
N HIS A 13 -18.94 -6.72 -5.59
CA HIS A 13 -20.11 -7.22 -4.87
C HIS A 13 -19.73 -7.60 -3.44
N GLY A 14 -20.61 -7.27 -2.48
CA GLY A 14 -20.42 -7.53 -1.06
C GLY A 14 -20.06 -6.28 -0.24
N LYS A 15 -20.06 -6.44 1.09
CA LYS A 15 -19.75 -5.37 2.08
C LYS A 15 -18.31 -5.37 2.54
N ALA A 16 -17.51 -6.18 1.87
CA ALA A 16 -16.10 -6.32 2.01
C ALA A 16 -15.42 -4.93 2.04
N VAL A 17 -15.53 -4.12 0.99
CA VAL A 17 -14.87 -2.79 0.93
C VAL A 17 -15.28 -1.88 2.10
N ASP A 18 -16.55 -1.93 2.54
CA ASP A 18 -17.03 -1.20 3.72
C ASP A 18 -16.32 -1.66 4.99
N ALA A 19 -16.35 -2.97 5.26
CA ALA A 19 -15.72 -3.57 6.43
C ALA A 19 -14.21 -3.32 6.44
N PHE A 20 -13.56 -3.34 5.26
CA PHE A 20 -12.15 -3.02 5.18
C PHE A 20 -11.90 -1.55 5.42
N CYS A 21 -12.77 -0.63 5.01
CA CYS A 21 -12.59 0.79 5.27
C CYS A 21 -12.71 1.11 6.78
N GLU A 22 -13.65 0.47 7.46
CA GLU A 22 -13.85 0.59 8.92
C GLU A 22 -12.63 0.12 9.71
N TYR A 23 -11.89 -0.87 9.20
CA TYR A 23 -10.76 -1.45 9.92
C TYR A 23 -9.57 -0.49 10.15
N PRO A 24 -8.94 0.12 9.12
CA PRO A 24 -7.95 1.18 9.29
C PRO A 24 -8.49 2.41 10.02
N GLU A 25 -9.80 2.70 9.96
CA GLU A 25 -10.40 3.80 10.71
C GLU A 25 -10.38 3.53 12.22
N TRP A 26 -10.92 2.37 12.64
CA TRP A 26 -10.85 1.89 14.03
C TRP A 26 -9.41 1.84 14.52
N ILE A 27 -8.51 1.35 13.67
CA ILE A 27 -7.10 1.33 14.00
C ILE A 27 -6.53 2.75 14.14
N ASN A 28 -6.85 3.67 13.24
CA ASN A 28 -6.28 5.00 13.26
C ASN A 28 -6.71 5.76 14.53
N GLU A 29 -7.92 5.50 15.02
CA GLU A 29 -8.37 5.92 16.34
C GLU A 29 -7.47 5.32 17.44
N ALA A 30 -7.30 4.00 17.46
CA ALA A 30 -6.46 3.32 18.45
C ALA A 30 -4.98 3.76 18.41
N PHE A 31 -4.44 4.04 17.23
CA PHE A 31 -3.07 4.52 17.01
C PHE A 31 -2.89 5.96 17.48
N SER A 32 -3.93 6.79 17.34
CA SER A 32 -3.93 8.19 17.79
C SER A 32 -4.14 8.32 19.30
N SER A 33 -4.61 7.26 19.96
CA SER A 33 -4.83 7.27 21.40
C SER A 33 -3.52 7.49 22.17
N THR A 34 -3.58 8.36 23.19
CA THR A 34 -2.47 8.59 24.11
C THR A 34 -2.38 7.52 25.20
N THR A 35 -3.38 6.63 25.29
CA THR A 35 -3.40 5.52 26.26
C THR A 35 -2.53 4.35 25.77
N THR A 36 -1.82 3.69 26.68
CA THR A 36 -1.16 2.41 26.37
C THR A 36 -2.20 1.33 26.10
N PRO A 37 -1.99 0.43 25.12
CA PRO A 37 -0.72 0.12 24.45
C PRO A 37 -0.39 1.00 23.23
N LYS A 38 0.90 1.24 22.98
CA LYS A 38 1.37 1.98 21.79
C LYS A 38 1.45 1.03 20.59
N TYR A 39 0.95 1.47 19.44
CA TYR A 39 1.07 0.73 18.20
C TYR A 39 2.31 1.12 17.40
N TYR A 40 2.92 0.13 16.74
CA TYR A 40 4.22 0.26 16.09
C TYR A 40 4.17 1.18 14.88
N SER A 41 3.20 0.99 13.98
CA SER A 41 3.15 1.69 12.70
C SER A 41 1.78 1.57 12.03
N LYS A 42 1.46 2.47 11.08
CA LYS A 42 0.24 2.43 10.26
C LYS A 42 0.39 1.54 9.02
N PHE A 43 0.57 0.25 9.25
CA PHE A 43 0.45 -0.76 8.21
C PHE A 43 -0.44 -1.93 8.66
N CYS A 44 -1.00 -2.66 7.71
CA CYS A 44 -1.69 -3.92 7.96
C CYS A 44 -1.40 -4.96 6.87
N LEU A 45 -1.75 -6.22 7.16
CA LEU A 45 -1.58 -7.34 6.23
C LEU A 45 -2.95 -7.90 5.83
N ILE A 46 -3.14 -8.18 4.54
CA ILE A 46 -4.23 -9.02 4.01
C ILE A 46 -3.61 -10.31 3.50
N ILE A 47 -3.91 -11.44 4.15
CA ILE A 47 -3.34 -12.74 3.80
C ILE A 47 -4.46 -13.72 3.48
N GLN A 48 -4.64 -14.04 2.21
CA GLN A 48 -5.67 -14.98 1.73
C GLN A 48 -5.21 -15.67 0.44
N SER A 49 -5.77 -16.84 0.13
CA SER A 49 -5.45 -17.61 -1.08
C SER A 49 -5.62 -16.80 -2.37
N LEU A 50 -5.04 -17.29 -3.47
CA LEU A 50 -5.27 -16.74 -4.81
C LEU A 50 -6.79 -16.74 -5.15
N GLY A 51 -7.22 -15.76 -5.95
CA GLY A 51 -8.62 -15.68 -6.43
C GLY A 51 -9.64 -15.20 -5.39
N THR A 52 -9.20 -14.60 -4.28
CA THR A 52 -10.07 -14.07 -3.20
C THR A 52 -10.33 -12.57 -3.32
N SER A 53 -10.24 -12.02 -4.54
CA SER A 53 -10.55 -10.61 -4.84
C SER A 53 -9.77 -9.55 -4.04
N LYS A 54 -8.65 -9.90 -3.37
CA LYS A 54 -7.80 -8.96 -2.61
C LYS A 54 -7.38 -7.73 -3.41
N SER A 55 -6.90 -7.90 -4.63
CA SER A 55 -6.44 -6.80 -5.46
C SER A 55 -7.60 -5.88 -5.87
N HIS A 56 -8.77 -6.48 -6.14
CA HIS A 56 -9.99 -5.75 -6.52
C HIS A 56 -10.53 -4.93 -5.33
N LEU A 57 -10.62 -5.55 -4.15
CA LEU A 57 -10.90 -4.92 -2.87
C LEU A 57 -10.06 -3.66 -2.65
N LEU A 58 -8.74 -3.79 -2.80
CA LEU A 58 -7.79 -2.70 -2.53
C LEU A 58 -8.01 -1.50 -3.45
N LEU A 59 -8.38 -1.74 -4.70
CA LEU A 59 -8.70 -0.67 -5.64
C LEU A 59 -10.05 -0.04 -5.32
N GLU A 60 -11.06 -0.84 -5.03
CA GLU A 60 -12.43 -0.38 -4.73
C GLU A 60 -12.53 0.54 -3.51
N LEU A 61 -11.50 0.59 -2.66
CA LEU A 61 -11.38 1.62 -1.62
C LEU A 61 -11.43 3.05 -2.19
N HIS A 62 -11.09 3.22 -3.48
CA HIS A 62 -11.24 4.49 -4.18
C HIS A 62 -12.68 5.02 -4.15
N MET A 63 -13.68 4.13 -4.12
CA MET A 63 -15.11 4.46 -4.02
C MET A 63 -15.47 5.08 -2.66
N LYS A 64 -14.59 4.98 -1.67
CA LYS A 64 -14.74 5.61 -0.35
C LYS A 64 -14.10 6.99 -0.24
N GLY A 65 -13.64 7.56 -1.37
CA GLY A 65 -12.94 8.84 -1.42
C GLY A 65 -11.50 8.75 -0.90
N ILE A 66 -10.91 7.55 -0.93
CA ILE A 66 -9.54 7.29 -0.50
C ILE A 66 -8.63 7.36 -1.73
N ILE A 67 -7.47 8.00 -1.60
CA ILE A 67 -6.42 7.95 -2.64
C ILE A 67 -5.77 6.58 -2.60
N ILE A 68 -5.86 5.82 -3.70
CA ILE A 68 -5.20 4.51 -3.81
C ILE A 68 -3.96 4.64 -4.69
N LEU A 69 -2.81 4.26 -4.15
CA LEU A 69 -1.60 3.94 -4.90
C LEU A 69 -1.38 2.44 -4.83
N TYR A 70 -1.87 1.73 -5.84
CA TYR A 70 -1.73 0.28 -5.96
C TYR A 70 -0.44 -0.08 -6.71
N MET A 71 0.30 -1.04 -6.17
CA MET A 71 1.53 -1.58 -6.72
C MET A 71 1.55 -3.10 -6.62
N ASN A 72 1.66 -3.79 -7.75
CA ASN A 72 1.84 -5.23 -7.79
C ASN A 72 3.35 -5.59 -7.83
N LEU A 73 3.83 -6.22 -6.75
CA LEU A 73 5.24 -6.63 -6.59
C LEU A 73 5.53 -8.05 -7.09
N GLN A 74 4.62 -8.67 -7.82
CA GLN A 74 4.80 -10.01 -8.36
C GLN A 74 6.06 -10.07 -9.22
N LEU A 75 7.07 -10.81 -8.78
CA LEU A 75 8.26 -11.06 -9.58
C LEU A 75 7.89 -11.87 -10.83
N PRO A 76 8.58 -11.67 -11.98
CA PRO A 76 8.45 -12.58 -13.11
C PRO A 76 8.89 -13.97 -12.62
N SER A 77 7.92 -14.85 -12.37
CA SER A 77 8.25 -16.24 -12.04
C SER A 77 9.15 -16.79 -13.15
N ASN A 78 10.16 -17.59 -12.80
CA ASN A 78 10.98 -18.38 -13.74
C ASN A 78 10.18 -19.41 -14.58
N ILE A 79 8.86 -19.26 -14.67
CA ILE A 79 7.98 -20.10 -15.48
C ILE A 79 8.15 -19.64 -16.92
N THR A 80 8.89 -20.44 -17.67
CA THR A 80 9.17 -20.37 -19.11
C THR A 80 7.93 -20.38 -20.02
N SER A 81 6.71 -20.27 -19.48
CA SER A 81 5.51 -20.12 -20.27
C SER A 81 5.26 -18.63 -20.53
N VAL A 82 5.65 -18.20 -21.73
CA VAL A 82 5.33 -16.91 -22.37
C VAL A 82 3.80 -16.61 -22.42
N THR A 83 2.95 -17.49 -21.91
CA THR A 83 1.49 -17.49 -22.09
C THR A 83 0.66 -17.03 -20.89
N HIS A 84 1.25 -16.74 -19.73
CA HIS A 84 0.51 -16.25 -18.56
C HIS A 84 0.98 -14.86 -18.13
N GLN A 85 0.54 -13.83 -18.86
CA GLN A 85 0.46 -12.49 -18.29
C GLN A 85 -0.45 -12.57 -17.05
N SER A 86 0.13 -12.33 -15.86
CA SER A 86 -0.65 -12.24 -14.64
C SER A 86 -1.46 -10.94 -14.62
N TYR A 87 -2.60 -10.99 -13.95
CA TYR A 87 -3.44 -9.83 -13.75
C TYR A 87 -3.77 -9.72 -12.24
N PRO A 88 -3.59 -8.54 -11.60
CA PRO A 88 -3.09 -7.29 -12.19
C PRO A 88 -1.67 -7.35 -12.77
N PRO A 89 -1.33 -6.52 -13.77
CA PRO A 89 0.04 -6.49 -14.30
C PRO A 89 1.05 -6.12 -13.22
N GLN A 90 2.29 -6.58 -13.36
CA GLN A 90 3.38 -6.21 -12.46
C GLN A 90 3.76 -4.75 -12.64
N ASP A 91 3.95 -4.05 -11.51
CA ASP A 91 4.57 -2.73 -11.49
C ASP A 91 6.08 -2.89 -11.42
N VAL A 92 6.71 -3.00 -12.61
CA VAL A 92 8.14 -3.33 -12.76
C VAL A 92 9.02 -2.42 -11.90
N LEU A 93 8.77 -1.12 -11.92
CA LEU A 93 9.62 -0.13 -11.25
C LEU A 93 9.63 -0.29 -9.70
N PRO A 94 8.49 -0.25 -8.99
CA PRO A 94 8.48 -0.51 -7.55
C PRO A 94 8.86 -1.96 -7.22
N ALA A 95 8.53 -2.95 -8.07
CA ALA A 95 8.95 -4.34 -7.84
C ALA A 95 10.49 -4.46 -7.84
N THR A 96 11.16 -3.94 -8.86
CA THR A 96 12.64 -3.94 -8.94
C THR A 96 13.25 -3.19 -7.75
N LEU A 97 12.75 -2.01 -7.41
CA LEU A 97 13.24 -1.26 -6.25
C LEU A 97 13.05 -2.01 -4.93
N LEU A 98 11.94 -2.70 -4.73
CA LEU A 98 11.67 -3.29 -3.42
C LEU A 98 12.19 -4.72 -3.27
N THR A 99 12.46 -5.42 -4.37
CA THR A 99 12.76 -6.85 -4.36
C THR A 99 14.08 -7.26 -5.03
N GLU A 100 14.70 -6.40 -5.86
CA GLU A 100 15.91 -6.72 -6.60
C GLU A 100 17.12 -5.88 -6.15
N ASN A 101 18.33 -6.47 -6.21
CA ASN A 101 19.61 -5.78 -5.93
C ASN A 101 19.66 -5.04 -4.57
N LEU A 102 19.06 -5.64 -3.53
CA LEU A 102 18.79 -4.96 -2.26
C LEU A 102 20.04 -4.51 -1.46
N GLY A 103 21.23 -5.05 -1.77
CA GLY A 103 22.46 -4.67 -1.07
C GLY A 103 22.40 -4.92 0.45
N THR A 104 23.21 -4.18 1.22
CA THR A 104 23.26 -4.29 2.69
C THR A 104 21.99 -3.73 3.36
N GLU A 105 21.75 -4.08 4.63
CA GLU A 105 20.61 -3.55 5.39
C GLU A 105 20.57 -2.02 5.42
N ALA A 106 21.73 -1.37 5.56
CA ALA A 106 21.83 0.09 5.57
C ALA A 106 21.47 0.70 4.21
N ASN A 107 21.94 0.10 3.10
CA ASN A 107 21.60 0.57 1.76
C ASN A 107 20.11 0.39 1.47
N TYR A 108 19.56 -0.77 1.82
CA TYR A 108 18.14 -1.03 1.64
C TYR A 108 17.25 -0.13 2.51
N SER A 109 17.68 0.20 3.73
CA SER A 109 17.00 1.17 4.59
C SER A 109 16.95 2.57 3.96
N ALA A 110 18.08 3.05 3.43
CA ALA A 110 18.13 4.32 2.70
C ALA A 110 17.22 4.27 1.46
N GLN A 111 17.25 3.18 0.70
CA GLN A 111 16.40 2.95 -0.46
C GLN A 111 14.91 2.97 -0.12
N CYS A 112 14.48 2.33 0.97
CA CYS A 112 13.11 2.39 1.46
C CYS A 112 12.69 3.82 1.81
N CYS A 113 13.57 4.59 2.48
CA CYS A 113 13.30 5.99 2.81
C CYS A 113 13.16 6.85 1.55
N THR A 114 14.07 6.70 0.59
CA THR A 114 14.03 7.43 -0.69
C THR A 114 12.81 7.05 -1.52
N PHE A 115 12.40 5.78 -1.48
CA PHE A 115 11.18 5.30 -2.14
C PHE A 115 9.92 5.98 -1.58
N PHE A 116 9.72 5.98 -0.25
CA PHE A 116 8.58 6.67 0.34
C PHE A 116 8.65 8.19 0.18
N MET A 117 9.84 8.79 0.27
CA MET A 117 10.05 10.21 -0.03
C MET A 117 9.58 10.53 -1.46
N ALA A 118 9.96 9.72 -2.45
CA ALA A 118 9.55 9.90 -3.83
C ALA A 118 8.03 9.78 -3.98
N ILE A 119 7.39 8.76 -3.37
CA ILE A 119 5.93 8.64 -3.34
C ILE A 119 5.27 9.92 -2.82
N PHE A 120 5.68 10.42 -1.65
CA PHE A 120 5.04 11.59 -1.04
C PHE A 120 5.24 12.86 -1.87
N LYS A 121 6.43 13.06 -2.44
CA LYS A 121 6.69 14.19 -3.35
C LYS A 121 5.83 14.10 -4.61
N THR A 122 5.81 12.96 -5.28
CA THR A 122 5.06 12.78 -6.52
C THR A 122 3.55 12.94 -6.30
N ILE A 123 2.99 12.40 -5.21
CA ILE A 123 1.58 12.61 -4.84
C ILE A 123 1.33 14.09 -4.54
N CYS A 124 2.17 14.72 -3.72
CA CYS A 124 2.04 16.14 -3.39
C CYS A 124 2.01 17.02 -4.64
N GLU A 125 2.98 16.84 -5.55
CA GLU A 125 3.07 17.58 -6.81
C GLU A 125 1.82 17.37 -7.68
N TYR A 126 1.40 16.11 -7.86
CA TYR A 126 0.24 15.78 -8.68
C TYR A 126 -1.04 16.42 -8.14
N MET A 127 -1.27 16.30 -6.84
CA MET A 127 -2.51 16.74 -6.19
C MET A 127 -2.56 18.26 -6.04
N SER A 128 -1.47 18.90 -5.61
CA SER A 128 -1.46 20.36 -5.39
C SER A 128 -1.75 21.11 -6.68
N THR A 129 -1.10 20.73 -7.79
CA THR A 129 -1.32 21.34 -9.11
C THR A 129 -2.78 21.28 -9.56
N ARG A 130 -3.50 20.20 -9.22
CA ARG A 130 -4.91 20.02 -9.61
C ARG A 130 -5.87 20.68 -8.64
N LEU A 131 -5.55 20.72 -7.36
CA LEU A 131 -6.34 21.44 -6.36
C LEU A 131 -6.33 22.95 -6.59
N GLU A 132 -5.28 23.51 -7.20
CA GLU A 132 -5.25 24.91 -7.63
C GLU A 132 -6.32 25.25 -8.69
N SER A 133 -6.78 24.25 -9.45
CA SER A 133 -7.69 24.43 -10.58
C SER A 133 -9.05 23.73 -10.42
N GLY A 134 -9.30 23.02 -9.32
CA GLY A 134 -10.51 22.21 -9.14
C GLY A 134 -10.86 21.90 -7.69
N SER A 135 -12.04 21.29 -7.49
CA SER A 135 -12.49 20.84 -6.16
C SER A 135 -11.76 19.56 -5.73
N LEU A 136 -11.65 19.33 -4.41
CA LEU A 136 -11.07 18.09 -3.88
C LEU A 136 -11.75 16.83 -4.43
N GLU A 137 -13.07 16.85 -4.54
CA GLU A 137 -13.85 15.73 -5.07
C GLU A 137 -13.49 15.43 -6.54
N ASP A 138 -13.37 16.45 -7.37
CA ASP A 138 -12.97 16.30 -8.77
C ASP A 138 -11.55 15.77 -8.90
N VAL A 139 -10.62 16.25 -8.06
CA VAL A 139 -9.23 15.80 -8.06
C VAL A 139 -9.11 14.35 -7.63
N LEU A 140 -9.84 13.94 -6.58
CA LEU A 140 -9.88 12.54 -6.13
C LEU A 140 -10.48 11.63 -7.20
N LYS A 141 -11.57 12.04 -7.84
CA LYS A 141 -12.18 11.31 -8.95
C LYS A 141 -11.21 11.17 -10.13
N GLN A 142 -10.50 12.24 -10.50
CA GLN A 142 -9.50 12.20 -11.57
C GLN A 142 -8.32 11.28 -11.23
N TRP A 143 -7.79 11.36 -10.00
CA TRP A 143 -6.75 10.46 -9.52
C TRP A 143 -7.23 9.01 -9.62
N ASN A 144 -8.38 8.69 -9.05
CA ASN A 144 -8.89 7.32 -8.98
C ASN A 144 -9.13 6.75 -10.38
N ASN A 145 -9.74 7.52 -11.30
CA ASN A 145 -9.92 7.11 -12.69
C ASN A 145 -8.58 6.87 -13.42
N SER A 146 -7.53 7.61 -13.05
CA SER A 146 -6.21 7.50 -13.67
C SER A 146 -5.36 6.39 -13.06
N MET A 147 -5.41 6.20 -11.75
CA MET A 147 -4.49 5.34 -11.02
C MET A 147 -5.08 3.97 -10.70
N CYS A 148 -6.40 3.83 -10.64
CA CYS A 148 -7.06 2.53 -10.44
C CYS A 148 -7.31 1.78 -11.76
N ASN A 149 -7.26 2.48 -12.90
CA ASN A 149 -7.15 1.84 -14.20
C ASN A 149 -5.68 1.46 -14.46
N LEU A 150 -5.33 0.23 -14.07
CA LEU A 150 -3.96 -0.31 -14.12
C LEU A 150 -3.39 -0.49 -15.53
N LEU A 151 -4.21 -0.33 -16.58
CA LEU A 151 -3.76 -0.35 -17.97
C LEU A 151 -3.63 1.06 -18.56
N SER A 152 -3.89 2.11 -17.79
CA SER A 152 -3.78 3.48 -18.29
C SER A 152 -2.31 3.94 -18.35
N ASP A 153 -2.01 4.76 -19.36
CA ASP A 153 -0.70 5.39 -19.48
C ASP A 153 -0.38 6.29 -18.27
N ASN A 154 -1.40 6.83 -17.60
CA ASN A 154 -1.24 7.68 -16.42
C ASN A 154 -0.56 6.95 -15.25
N HIS A 155 -0.94 5.69 -15.03
CA HIS A 155 -0.34 4.84 -14.00
C HIS A 155 1.15 4.58 -14.29
N GLY A 156 1.48 4.27 -15.56
CA GLY A 156 2.86 4.14 -16.01
C GLY A 156 3.67 5.45 -15.88
N HIS A 157 3.11 6.58 -16.32
CA HIS A 157 3.75 7.89 -16.22
C HIS A 157 3.99 8.31 -14.77
N PHE A 158 3.07 7.97 -13.85
CA PHE A 158 3.27 8.22 -12.42
C PHE A 158 4.52 7.51 -11.91
N PHE A 159 4.70 6.21 -12.23
CA PHE A 159 5.89 5.49 -11.79
C PHE A 159 7.17 5.96 -12.46
N VAL A 160 7.13 6.38 -13.73
CA VAL A 160 8.28 7.02 -14.37
C VAL A 160 8.68 8.28 -13.61
N ARG A 161 7.71 9.15 -13.25
CA ARG A 161 7.97 10.36 -12.46
C ARG A 161 8.53 10.04 -11.08
N LEU A 162 7.94 9.06 -10.38
CA LEU A 162 8.43 8.56 -9.08
C LEU A 162 9.88 8.10 -9.18
N MET A 163 10.23 7.36 -10.24
CA MET A 163 11.61 6.89 -10.47
C MET A 163 12.58 8.02 -10.76
N THR A 164 12.17 9.04 -11.54
CA THR A 164 12.99 10.23 -11.73
C THR A 164 13.30 10.89 -10.38
N THR A 165 12.27 11.14 -9.56
CA THR A 165 12.46 11.72 -8.21
C THR A 165 13.34 10.86 -7.31
N HIS A 166 13.22 9.54 -7.39
CA HIS A 166 14.07 8.60 -6.65
C HIS A 166 15.53 8.68 -7.10
N ASN A 167 15.79 8.64 -8.41
CA ASN A 167 17.13 8.61 -8.97
C ASN A 167 17.87 9.94 -8.81
N ASP A 168 17.16 11.06 -8.97
CA ASP A 168 17.73 12.41 -8.72
C ASP A 168 18.26 12.50 -7.29
N LYS A 169 17.52 11.95 -6.33
CA LYS A 169 17.94 11.94 -4.93
C LYS A 169 19.16 11.05 -4.67
N GLN A 170 19.21 9.86 -5.27
CA GLN A 170 20.37 8.97 -5.19
C GLN A 170 21.62 9.64 -5.76
N LEU A 171 21.50 10.38 -6.87
CA LEU A 171 22.60 11.11 -7.48
C LEU A 171 23.11 12.22 -6.56
N GLU A 172 22.21 13.02 -5.98
CA GLU A 172 22.58 14.07 -5.01
C GLU A 172 23.35 13.52 -3.80
N GLU A 173 22.96 12.36 -3.28
CA GLU A 173 23.62 11.74 -2.13
C GLU A 173 25.02 11.24 -2.48
N HIS A 174 25.18 10.66 -3.68
CA HIS A 174 26.47 10.22 -4.19
C HIS A 174 27.44 11.39 -4.37
N GLU A 175 26.99 12.52 -4.92
CA GLU A 175 27.82 13.72 -5.10
C GLU A 175 28.26 14.34 -3.77
N LYS A 176 27.39 14.32 -2.75
CA LYS A 176 27.67 14.94 -1.45
C LYS A 176 28.59 14.09 -0.55
N LYS A 177 28.94 12.86 -0.94
CA LYS A 177 29.74 11.89 -0.12
C LYS A 177 29.23 11.71 1.32
N VAL A 178 27.93 11.85 1.54
CA VAL A 178 27.34 11.82 2.89
C VAL A 178 27.08 10.38 3.30
N THR A 179 27.31 10.05 4.57
CA THR A 179 26.88 8.79 5.19
C THR A 179 25.35 8.68 5.13
N THR A 180 24.87 7.73 4.33
CA THR A 180 23.52 7.65 3.74
C THR A 180 22.36 7.36 4.70
N SER A 181 22.59 6.87 5.92
CA SER A 181 21.46 6.32 6.71
C SER A 181 20.59 7.34 7.44
N MET A 182 21.16 8.43 7.97
CA MET A 182 20.36 9.42 8.73
C MET A 182 19.72 10.50 7.85
N LEU A 183 20.28 10.79 6.67
CA LEU A 183 19.78 11.84 5.80
C LEU A 183 18.46 11.43 5.10
N GLY A 184 18.40 10.21 4.56
CA GLY A 184 17.20 9.71 3.88
C GLY A 184 15.96 9.68 4.78
N PHE A 185 16.13 9.38 6.06
CA PHE A 185 15.03 9.44 7.05
C PHE A 185 14.45 10.84 7.19
N LYS A 186 15.31 11.85 7.36
CA LYS A 186 14.86 13.24 7.53
C LYS A 186 14.15 13.75 6.29
N ASP A 187 14.65 13.40 5.11
CA ASP A 187 14.06 13.81 3.84
C ASP A 187 12.71 13.14 3.60
N MET A 188 12.57 11.85 3.94
CA MET A 188 11.28 11.14 3.92
C MET A 188 10.25 11.79 4.84
N ILE A 189 10.62 12.08 6.10
CA ILE A 189 9.71 12.77 7.04
C ILE A 189 9.34 14.15 6.52
N THR A 190 10.31 14.89 5.99
CA THR A 190 10.05 16.23 5.44
C THR A 190 9.10 16.15 4.26
N ALA A 191 9.30 15.22 3.32
CA ALA A 191 8.40 15.00 2.19
C ALA A 191 6.98 14.62 2.64
N TYR A 192 6.87 13.74 3.63
CA TYR A 192 5.60 13.35 4.23
C TYR A 192 4.86 14.55 4.84
N LEU A 193 5.53 15.34 5.69
CA LEU A 193 4.94 16.52 6.33
C LEU A 193 4.59 17.60 5.30
N THR A 194 5.42 17.82 4.29
CA THR A 194 5.14 18.74 3.19
C THR A 194 3.90 18.31 2.42
N MET A 195 3.81 17.04 1.99
CA MET A 195 2.62 16.51 1.31
C MET A 195 1.37 16.76 2.14
N ARG A 196 1.43 16.43 3.43
CA ARG A 196 0.30 16.55 4.34
C ARG A 196 -0.13 18.01 4.55
N ASN A 197 0.82 18.93 4.72
CA ASN A 197 0.53 20.36 4.89
C ASN A 197 0.03 21.02 3.60
N SER A 198 0.57 20.63 2.44
CA SER A 198 0.12 21.13 1.14
C SER A 198 -1.28 20.63 0.77
N LEU A 199 -1.65 19.43 1.24
CA LEU A 199 -2.96 18.82 1.03
C LEU A 199 -3.85 18.94 2.27
N ASP A 200 -3.82 20.10 2.93
CA ASP A 200 -4.53 20.35 4.20
C ASP A 200 -6.03 20.05 4.09
N VAL A 201 -6.66 20.43 2.97
CA VAL A 201 -8.08 20.19 2.68
C VAL A 201 -8.46 18.71 2.73
N LEU A 202 -7.52 17.82 2.38
CA LEU A 202 -7.71 16.37 2.43
C LEU A 202 -7.49 15.82 3.85
N PHE A 203 -6.41 16.25 4.51
CA PHE A 203 -5.98 15.68 5.78
C PHE A 203 -6.64 16.30 7.02
N ASN A 204 -7.25 17.48 6.91
CA ASN A 204 -8.01 18.15 7.97
C ASN A 204 -9.52 18.14 7.71
N SER A 205 -10.02 17.25 6.86
CA SER A 205 -11.45 17.00 6.70
C SER A 205 -12.08 16.54 8.03
N GLY A 206 -13.38 16.80 8.25
CA GLY A 206 -14.09 16.41 9.48
C GLY A 206 -14.10 14.90 9.80
N GLU A 207 -13.79 14.04 8.82
CA GLU A 207 -13.60 12.60 9.00
C GLU A 207 -12.16 12.30 9.43
N VAL A 208 -11.88 12.52 10.71
CA VAL A 208 -10.53 12.56 11.30
C VAL A 208 -9.78 11.22 11.21
N HIS A 209 -10.48 10.10 11.42
CA HIS A 209 -9.85 8.77 11.48
C HIS A 209 -9.87 8.00 10.16
N LYS A 210 -10.75 8.38 9.23
CA LYS A 210 -10.91 7.72 7.94
C LYS A 210 -9.62 7.81 7.11
N PRO A 211 -9.12 6.70 6.52
CA PRO A 211 -8.01 6.70 5.57
C PRO A 211 -8.16 7.77 4.48
N LYS A 212 -7.07 8.47 4.18
CA LYS A 212 -7.01 9.45 3.09
C LYS A 212 -6.09 8.97 1.96
N LEU A 213 -5.05 8.24 2.30
CA LEU A 213 -4.10 7.65 1.35
C LEU A 213 -3.80 6.21 1.75
N VAL A 214 -3.96 5.30 0.81
CA VAL A 214 -3.57 3.89 0.93
C VAL A 214 -2.50 3.59 -0.10
N ILE A 215 -1.35 3.15 0.37
CA ILE A 215 -0.27 2.58 -0.43
C ILE A 215 -0.40 1.07 -0.36
N ALA A 216 -0.95 0.47 -1.41
CA ALA A 216 -1.21 -0.96 -1.49
C ALA A 216 -0.05 -1.68 -2.19
N LEU A 217 0.63 -2.56 -1.46
CA LEU A 217 1.71 -3.43 -1.96
C LEU A 217 1.16 -4.85 -2.09
N ASP A 218 0.71 -5.20 -3.29
CA ASP A 218 0.19 -6.53 -3.59
C ASP A 218 1.32 -7.52 -3.93
N GLU A 219 1.03 -8.80 -3.75
CA GLU A 219 1.99 -9.89 -3.82
C GLU A 219 3.25 -9.65 -2.97
N ALA A 220 3.05 -9.10 -1.77
CA ALA A 220 4.08 -8.75 -0.81
C ALA A 220 4.92 -9.95 -0.31
N HIS A 221 4.54 -11.19 -0.65
CA HIS A 221 5.34 -12.38 -0.35
C HIS A 221 6.75 -12.32 -0.96
N SER A 222 6.94 -11.57 -2.05
CA SER A 222 8.26 -11.27 -2.61
C SER A 222 9.22 -10.62 -1.59
N LEU A 223 8.68 -9.86 -0.62
CA LEU A 223 9.47 -9.18 0.43
C LEU A 223 9.82 -10.07 1.63
N SER A 224 9.32 -11.31 1.67
CA SER A 224 9.53 -12.24 2.78
C SER A 224 10.86 -13.01 2.71
N MET A 225 11.54 -12.99 1.55
CA MET A 225 12.78 -13.74 1.34
C MET A 225 13.95 -13.11 2.10
N VAL A 226 14.70 -13.94 2.82
CA VAL A 226 15.95 -13.50 3.48
C VAL A 226 16.97 -13.17 2.41
N THR A 227 17.58 -11.98 2.51
CA THR A 227 18.61 -11.56 1.56
C THR A 227 19.93 -12.31 1.79
N PRO A 228 20.87 -12.31 0.83
CA PRO A 228 22.23 -12.82 1.05
C PRO A 228 22.96 -12.16 2.23
N TYR A 229 22.51 -10.96 2.63
CA TYR A 229 23.03 -10.19 3.76
C TYR A 229 22.29 -10.47 5.09
N LYS A 230 21.47 -11.53 5.15
CA LYS A 230 20.80 -12.04 6.36
C LYS A 230 19.80 -11.08 7.03
N TYR A 231 19.11 -10.26 6.25
CA TYR A 231 17.96 -9.48 6.75
C TYR A 231 16.69 -9.80 5.94
N HIS A 232 15.53 -9.46 6.51
CA HIS A 232 14.24 -9.52 5.82
C HIS A 232 13.86 -8.15 5.26
N PRO A 233 13.66 -8.00 3.94
CA PRO A 233 13.28 -6.73 3.32
C PRO A 233 12.02 -6.13 3.93
N LEU A 234 10.97 -6.94 4.15
CA LEU A 234 9.73 -6.51 4.79
C LEU A 234 9.97 -5.82 6.15
N THR A 235 10.91 -6.32 6.96
CA THR A 235 11.25 -5.71 8.26
C THR A 235 11.81 -4.30 8.11
N ILE A 236 12.69 -4.08 7.13
CA ILE A 236 13.31 -2.78 6.89
C ILE A 236 12.30 -1.80 6.31
N LEU A 237 11.44 -2.27 5.41
CA LEU A 237 10.35 -1.47 4.86
C LEU A 237 9.36 -1.04 5.94
N CYS A 238 8.94 -1.94 6.83
CA CYS A 238 8.07 -1.64 7.96
C CYS A 238 8.71 -0.64 8.96
N ARG A 239 10.03 -0.69 9.14
CA ARG A 239 10.76 0.34 9.91
C ARG A 239 10.67 1.70 9.23
N ALA A 240 10.83 1.79 7.91
CA ALA A 240 10.64 3.07 7.20
C ALA A 240 9.21 3.62 7.38
N ILE A 241 8.20 2.74 7.40
CA ILE A 241 6.79 3.13 7.64
C ILE A 241 6.59 3.64 9.07
N SER A 242 7.18 2.95 10.07
CA SER A 242 7.04 3.36 11.47
C SER A 242 7.70 4.70 11.77
N LEU A 243 8.75 5.05 11.01
CA LEU A 243 9.49 6.30 11.13
C LEU A 243 8.63 7.53 10.77
N TYR A 244 7.88 7.52 9.67
CA TYR A 244 6.99 8.64 9.34
C TYR A 244 5.63 8.57 10.05
N SER A 245 5.13 7.38 10.40
CA SER A 245 3.82 7.24 11.05
C SER A 245 3.87 7.35 12.58
N GLY A 246 4.99 6.99 13.22
CA GLY A 246 5.15 6.79 14.67
C GLY A 246 6.00 7.84 15.42
N GLY A 247 6.53 8.86 14.75
CA GLY A 247 7.43 9.88 15.34
C GLY A 247 6.74 11.17 15.83
N ALA A 248 7.37 12.34 15.62
CA ALA A 248 6.79 13.66 15.93
C ALA A 248 5.45 13.94 15.19
N ALA A 249 5.14 13.13 14.17
CA ALA A 249 3.85 13.09 13.48
C ALA A 249 2.72 12.38 14.25
N ARG A 250 3.02 11.60 15.31
CA ARG A 250 2.00 10.89 16.13
C ARG A 250 0.97 11.81 16.78
N VAL A 251 1.28 13.09 16.91
CA VAL A 251 0.37 14.07 17.54
C VAL A 251 -0.86 14.32 16.68
N ARG A 252 -0.91 13.80 15.44
CA ARG A 252 -1.99 14.10 14.50
C ARG A 252 -2.56 12.83 13.86
N HIS A 253 -3.86 12.87 13.57
CA HIS A 253 -4.71 11.75 13.14
C HIS A 253 -4.47 11.28 11.69
N ASP A 254 -3.23 11.34 11.22
CA ASP A 254 -2.91 11.27 9.80
C ASP A 254 -3.27 9.91 9.20
N ALA A 255 -4.22 9.86 8.27
CA ALA A 255 -4.76 8.60 7.80
C ALA A 255 -4.05 8.08 6.54
N VAL A 256 -2.71 8.07 6.56
CA VAL A 256 -1.87 7.43 5.53
C VAL A 256 -1.54 6.01 5.97
N TRP A 257 -1.91 5.03 5.13
CA TRP A 257 -1.81 3.60 5.42
C TRP A 257 -0.99 2.86 4.37
N VAL A 258 -0.19 1.89 4.81
CA VAL A 258 0.44 0.90 3.90
C VAL A 258 -0.21 -0.45 4.10
N ILE A 259 -0.65 -1.08 3.01
CA ILE A 259 -1.39 -2.33 3.07
C ILE A 259 -0.63 -3.36 2.26
N PHE A 260 -0.19 -4.43 2.91
CA PHE A 260 0.49 -5.54 2.25
C PHE A 260 -0.52 -6.64 1.97
N SER A 261 -0.73 -6.96 0.70
CA SER A 261 -1.53 -8.12 0.30
C SER A 261 -0.63 -9.28 -0.10
N SER A 262 -0.97 -10.49 0.32
CA SER A 262 -0.18 -11.68 0.05
C SER A 262 -1.04 -12.93 -0.01
N THR A 263 -0.63 -13.86 -0.86
CA THR A 263 -1.20 -15.20 -0.96
C THR A 263 -0.63 -16.18 0.05
N THR A 264 0.51 -15.83 0.66
CA THR A 264 1.23 -16.70 1.59
C THR A 264 1.28 -16.10 2.99
N SER A 265 1.24 -16.96 4.00
CA SER A 265 1.48 -16.58 5.40
C SER A 265 2.94 -16.23 5.69
N LYS A 266 3.86 -16.32 4.72
CA LYS A 266 5.28 -15.97 4.90
C LYS A 266 5.47 -14.49 5.25
N VAL A 267 4.61 -13.61 4.75
CA VAL A 267 4.59 -12.19 5.18
C VAL A 267 4.04 -12.02 6.60
N ALA A 268 3.27 -12.99 7.08
CA ALA A 268 2.78 -13.01 8.44
C ALA A 268 3.88 -13.27 9.46
N ASN A 269 5.10 -13.68 9.08
CA ASN A 269 6.20 -13.75 10.06
C ASN A 269 6.47 -12.40 10.75
N PHE A 270 6.02 -11.29 10.17
CA PHE A 270 6.03 -9.96 10.79
C PHE A 270 4.80 -9.65 11.68
N ALA A 271 3.74 -10.45 11.60
CA ALA A 271 2.47 -10.29 12.34
C ALA A 271 2.06 -11.51 13.20
N ALA A 272 2.76 -12.65 13.10
CA ALA A 272 2.29 -13.96 13.56
C ALA A 272 2.85 -14.40 14.92
N LEU A 273 3.08 -13.46 15.83
CA LEU A 273 3.42 -13.79 17.22
C LEU A 273 2.45 -13.09 18.19
N TRP A 274 1.16 -13.30 17.97
CA TRP A 274 0.14 -13.03 18.98
C TRP A 274 0.17 -14.16 20.04
N PRO A 275 0.05 -13.87 21.35
CA PRO A 275 -0.38 -12.61 21.97
C PRO A 275 0.76 -11.72 22.52
N TYR A 276 2.02 -11.92 22.12
CA TYR A 276 3.19 -11.30 22.79
C TYR A 276 4.05 -10.37 21.91
N LEU A 277 3.54 -9.85 20.79
CA LEU A 277 4.32 -8.98 19.89
C LEU A 277 4.58 -7.60 20.52
N PHE A 278 5.71 -7.50 21.18
CA PHE A 278 6.39 -6.26 21.47
C PHE A 278 7.54 -6.12 20.46
N MET A 279 7.36 -5.34 19.41
CA MET A 279 8.54 -4.76 18.74
C MET A 279 8.93 -3.53 19.53
N ASP A 280 10.03 -3.63 20.28
CA ASP A 280 10.51 -2.57 21.18
C ASP A 280 9.42 -2.06 22.15
N GLY A 281 8.53 -2.94 22.62
CA GLY A 281 7.43 -2.56 23.52
C GLY A 281 6.15 -2.05 22.84
N GLN A 282 6.02 -2.17 21.51
CA GLN A 282 4.86 -1.69 20.73
C GLN A 282 4.10 -2.83 20.04
N LEU A 283 2.77 -2.70 19.96
CA LEU A 283 1.87 -3.66 19.32
C LEU A 283 1.84 -3.49 17.80
N ILE A 284 1.65 -4.60 17.07
CA ILE A 284 1.34 -4.61 15.65
C ILE A 284 -0.14 -4.94 15.47
N PHE A 285 -0.80 -4.33 14.49
CA PHE A 285 -2.19 -4.65 14.17
C PHE A 285 -2.33 -6.07 13.63
N PRO A 286 -3.40 -6.80 14.01
CA PRO A 286 -3.62 -8.13 13.47
C PRO A 286 -3.77 -8.08 11.93
N PRO A 287 -3.43 -9.17 11.22
CA PRO A 287 -3.82 -9.29 9.82
C PRO A 287 -5.33 -9.17 9.68
N TYR A 288 -5.79 -8.39 8.72
CA TYR A 288 -7.20 -8.16 8.50
C TYR A 288 -7.96 -9.46 8.18
N SER A 289 -7.30 -10.42 7.52
CA SER A 289 -7.87 -11.73 7.22
C SER A 289 -8.19 -12.58 8.47
N GLN A 290 -7.64 -12.25 9.65
CA GLN A 290 -8.04 -12.90 10.90
C GLN A 290 -9.43 -12.46 11.40
N LEU A 291 -9.98 -11.38 10.85
CA LEU A 291 -11.32 -10.88 11.18
C LEU A 291 -12.44 -11.55 10.39
N ARG A 292 -12.14 -12.64 9.65
CA ARG A 292 -13.13 -13.44 8.90
C ARG A 292 -13.93 -12.62 7.88
N TRP A 293 -13.20 -11.89 7.04
CA TRP A 293 -13.71 -11.13 5.90
C TRP A 293 -14.78 -11.85 5.07
N ASP A 294 -14.61 -13.16 4.86
CA ASP A 294 -15.52 -14.03 4.13
C ASP A 294 -16.93 -14.09 4.72
N GLN A 295 -17.09 -13.67 5.98
CA GLN A 295 -18.39 -13.54 6.65
C GLN A 295 -19.17 -12.28 6.24
N MET A 296 -18.53 -11.34 5.53
CA MET A 296 -19.15 -10.09 5.05
C MET A 296 -19.59 -10.18 3.58
N ALA A 297 -19.40 -11.33 2.93
CA ALA A 297 -19.92 -11.62 1.61
C ALA A 297 -21.46 -11.71 1.64
N ASP A 298 -22.11 -11.21 0.59
CA ASP A 298 -23.56 -11.30 0.47
C ASP A 298 -24.01 -12.77 0.43
N PRO A 299 -25.14 -13.13 1.08
CA PRO A 299 -25.65 -14.48 1.04
C PRO A 299 -25.96 -14.88 -0.41
N LEU A 300 -25.46 -16.04 -0.84
CA LEU A 300 -25.57 -16.56 -2.21
C LEU A 300 -26.98 -17.03 -2.62
N ASN A 301 -28.03 -16.49 -1.97
CA ASN A 301 -29.41 -16.88 -2.20
C ASN A 301 -29.79 -16.66 -3.67
N GLY A 302 -29.98 -17.76 -4.42
CA GLY A 302 -30.38 -17.73 -5.82
C GLY A 302 -29.24 -17.74 -6.84
N ILE A 303 -27.97 -17.79 -6.41
CA ILE A 303 -26.81 -17.97 -7.31
C ILE A 303 -26.43 -19.45 -7.33
N THR A 304 -26.36 -20.06 -8.51
CA THR A 304 -25.98 -21.47 -8.61
C THR A 304 -24.48 -21.67 -8.39
N ALA A 305 -24.06 -22.88 -7.99
CA ALA A 305 -22.64 -23.20 -7.88
C ALA A 305 -21.90 -23.05 -9.22
N THR A 306 -22.58 -23.33 -10.34
CA THR A 306 -22.03 -23.16 -11.69
C THR A 306 -21.83 -21.69 -12.04
N ASP A 307 -22.76 -20.82 -11.63
CA ASP A 307 -22.61 -19.38 -11.81
C ASP A 307 -21.49 -18.84 -10.92
N MET A 308 -21.42 -19.25 -9.65
CA MET A 308 -20.32 -18.86 -8.75
C MET A 308 -18.94 -19.30 -9.23
N ALA A 309 -18.85 -20.41 -9.97
CA ALA A 309 -17.60 -20.90 -10.52
C ALA A 309 -17.09 -20.08 -11.73
N GLN A 310 -17.88 -19.14 -12.26
CA GLN A 310 -17.44 -18.27 -13.34
C GLN A 310 -16.42 -17.25 -12.83
N ALA A 311 -15.31 -17.07 -13.56
CA ALA A 311 -14.23 -16.17 -13.17
C ALA A 311 -14.70 -14.73 -12.87
N GLY A 312 -15.72 -14.25 -13.59
CA GLY A 312 -16.34 -12.94 -13.33
C GLY A 312 -16.93 -12.81 -11.93
N HIS A 313 -17.65 -13.84 -11.47
CA HIS A 313 -18.20 -13.85 -10.12
C HIS A 313 -17.10 -14.07 -9.07
N ILE A 314 -16.16 -14.98 -9.30
CA ILE A 314 -15.05 -15.22 -8.35
C ILE A 314 -14.26 -13.94 -8.06
N ILE A 315 -14.01 -13.11 -9.08
CA ILE A 315 -13.25 -11.85 -8.98
C ILE A 315 -14.12 -10.69 -8.47
N GLY A 316 -15.43 -10.72 -8.76
CA GLY A 316 -16.38 -9.68 -8.38
C GLY A 316 -16.88 -9.79 -6.94
N PHE A 317 -16.92 -10.99 -6.35
CA PHE A 317 -17.37 -11.19 -4.98
C PHE A 317 -16.23 -11.02 -3.97
N GLY A 318 -16.51 -10.22 -2.95
CA GLY A 318 -15.71 -9.99 -1.75
C GLY A 318 -16.37 -10.50 -0.50
#